data_AF-A0A7S2XVK9-F1
#
_entry.id   AF-A0A7S2XVK9-F1
#
_cell.length_a   1.000
_cell.length_b   1.000
_cell.length_c   1.000
_cell.angle_alpha   90.00
_cell.angle_beta   90.00
_cell.angle_gamma   90.00
#
_symmetry.space_group_name_H-M   'P 1'
#
loop_
_entity.id
_entity.type
_entity.pdbx_description
1 polymer ?
#
loop_
_entity_poly.entity_id
_entity_poly.type
_entity_poly.pdbx_seq_one_letter_code
_entity_poly.pdbx_strand_id
1 'polypeptide(L)'
;MVSSMSFAEKALKMFWPGVVGMSIGVTASYYFLVQEREKSLNNTIARPIKYFKYGTPSASYFFHVSNENMVICFDYRTRNPLWSMEKINWKTLTKKSDRKLCRFKEDPNITEKFKNKLSDFRNSGWNRGHMTPAADMSYSQSAMNSTFVLSNISPQYPGLNQGYWKRFEGFLRGLVEATDGDVYVVTGPLFLPRRANPQGSHRRGPTPTRLLLEAGQGQGQGQGQG
;
A
#
# COMPACT_ATOMS: atom_id res chain seq x y z
N MET A 1 -17.63 80.12 -47.67
CA MET A 1 -16.68 79.71 -46.61
C MET A 1 -16.95 78.26 -46.28
N VAL A 2 -16.03 77.33 -46.53
CA VAL A 2 -16.14 75.96 -45.98
C VAL A 2 -14.79 75.59 -45.39
N SER A 3 -14.88 75.26 -44.10
CA SER A 3 -13.84 75.05 -43.10
C SER A 3 -12.78 74.03 -43.51
N SER A 4 -11.51 74.37 -43.27
CA SER A 4 -10.37 73.45 -43.37
C SER A 4 -10.37 72.49 -42.19
N MET A 5 -10.52 71.19 -42.45
CA MET A 5 -10.29 70.14 -41.44
C MET A 5 -8.83 70.15 -40.97
N SER A 6 -8.61 70.00 -39.66
CA SER A 6 -7.28 70.02 -39.06
C SER A 6 -6.50 68.73 -39.38
N PHE A 7 -5.17 68.80 -39.37
CA PHE A 7 -4.26 67.67 -39.62
C PHE A 7 -4.54 66.46 -38.71
N ALA A 8 -5.03 66.68 -37.50
CA ALA A 8 -5.37 65.64 -36.53
C ALA A 8 -6.55 64.76 -36.98
N GLU A 9 -7.55 65.34 -37.67
CA GLU A 9 -8.73 64.59 -38.14
C GLU A 9 -8.42 63.69 -39.34
N LYS A 10 -7.41 64.05 -40.14
CA LYS A 10 -6.90 63.21 -41.24
C LYS A 10 -6.06 62.04 -40.73
N ALA A 11 -5.25 62.26 -39.69
CA ALA A 11 -4.46 61.20 -39.07
C ALA A 11 -5.32 60.13 -38.38
N LEU A 12 -6.41 60.53 -37.72
CA LEU A 12 -7.31 59.60 -37.01
C LEU A 12 -8.09 58.67 -37.98
N LYS A 13 -8.44 59.16 -39.18
CA LYS A 13 -9.13 58.36 -40.21
C LYS A 13 -8.20 57.39 -40.95
N MET A 14 -6.89 57.65 -40.95
CA MET A 14 -5.89 56.77 -41.57
C MET A 14 -5.50 55.59 -40.67
N PHE A 15 -5.66 55.73 -39.34
CA PHE A 15 -5.26 54.73 -38.35
C PHE A 15 -6.33 53.66 -38.05
N TRP A 16 -7.61 53.89 -38.35
CA TRP A 16 -8.69 52.98 -37.93
C TRP A 16 -8.80 51.67 -38.75
N PRO A 17 -8.67 51.65 -40.09
CA PRO A 17 -8.80 50.41 -40.86
C PRO A 17 -7.65 49.42 -40.62
N GLY A 18 -6.43 49.92 -40.41
CA GLY A 18 -5.24 49.09 -40.22
C GLY A 18 -5.21 48.33 -38.89
N VAL A 19 -5.65 48.96 -37.80
CA VAL A 19 -5.67 48.35 -36.46
C VAL A 19 -6.74 47.24 -36.37
N VAL A 20 -7.90 47.42 -36.99
CA VAL A 20 -8.95 46.38 -37.04
C VAL A 20 -8.50 45.19 -37.89
N GLY A 21 -7.87 45.43 -39.04
CA GLY A 21 -7.34 44.37 -39.91
C GLY A 21 -6.24 43.53 -39.25
N MET A 22 -5.30 44.17 -38.53
CA MET A 22 -4.27 43.45 -37.77
C MET A 22 -4.87 42.62 -36.62
N SER A 23 -5.88 43.16 -35.92
CA SER A 23 -6.55 42.44 -34.82
C SER A 23 -7.24 41.15 -35.30
N ILE A 24 -7.94 41.23 -36.44
CA ILE A 24 -8.62 40.06 -37.04
C ILE A 24 -7.59 39.08 -37.61
N GLY A 25 -6.55 39.57 -38.28
CA GLY A 25 -5.49 38.72 -38.83
C GLY A 25 -4.71 37.96 -37.75
N VAL A 26 -4.36 38.63 -36.65
CA VAL A 26 -3.68 38.01 -35.50
C VAL A 26 -4.60 37.01 -34.81
N THR A 27 -5.89 37.35 -34.62
CA THR A 27 -6.84 36.43 -33.98
C THR A 27 -7.12 35.21 -34.85
N ALA A 28 -7.32 35.38 -36.16
CA ALA A 28 -7.54 34.28 -37.09
C ALA A 28 -6.30 33.39 -37.23
N SER A 29 -5.10 34.00 -37.27
CA SER A 29 -3.83 33.26 -37.29
C SER A 29 -3.62 32.51 -35.98
N TYR A 30 -3.93 33.13 -34.83
CA TYR A 30 -3.89 32.48 -33.52
C TYR A 30 -4.88 31.31 -33.46
N TYR A 31 -6.11 31.49 -33.95
CA TYR A 31 -7.12 30.43 -33.97
C TYR A 31 -6.72 29.28 -34.90
N PHE A 32 -6.17 29.59 -36.08
CA PHE A 32 -5.67 28.60 -37.04
C PHE A 32 -4.48 27.83 -36.47
N LEU A 33 -3.50 28.52 -35.86
CA LEU A 33 -2.34 27.90 -35.22
C LEU A 33 -2.74 27.05 -34.00
N VAL A 34 -3.68 27.51 -33.19
CA VAL A 34 -4.24 26.73 -32.08
C VAL A 34 -4.95 25.48 -32.61
N GLN A 35 -5.73 25.61 -33.69
CA GLN A 35 -6.45 24.46 -34.27
C GLN A 35 -5.52 23.45 -34.95
N GLU A 36 -4.44 23.90 -35.61
CA GLU A 36 -3.39 23.01 -36.13
C GLU A 36 -2.61 22.33 -34.99
N ARG A 37 -2.31 23.06 -33.90
CA ARG A 37 -1.68 22.49 -32.70
C ARG A 37 -2.56 21.40 -32.07
N GLU A 38 -3.86 21.62 -31.95
CA GLU A 38 -4.79 20.63 -31.42
C GLU A 38 -4.93 19.40 -32.34
N LYS A 39 -4.97 19.59 -33.67
CA LYS A 39 -4.96 18.48 -34.63
C LYS A 39 -3.64 17.70 -34.57
N SER A 40 -2.51 18.38 -34.44
CA SER A 40 -1.19 17.78 -34.25
C SER A 40 -1.13 16.98 -32.94
N LEU A 41 -1.59 17.55 -31.82
CA LEU A 41 -1.61 16.86 -30.53
C LEU A 41 -2.51 15.61 -30.55
N ASN A 42 -3.64 15.66 -31.26
CA ASN A 42 -4.53 14.50 -31.43
C ASN A 42 -3.95 13.40 -32.34
N ASN A 43 -3.06 13.75 -33.28
CA ASN A 43 -2.52 12.79 -34.26
C ASN A 43 -1.15 12.21 -33.86
N THR A 44 -0.38 12.89 -32.99
CA THR A 44 0.96 12.45 -32.57
C THR A 44 0.97 11.77 -31.21
N ILE A 45 0.03 12.08 -30.32
CA ILE A 45 -0.10 11.40 -29.03
C ILE A 45 -1.00 10.19 -29.24
N ALA A 46 -0.40 9.04 -29.55
CA ALA A 46 -1.08 7.77 -29.35
C ALA A 46 -1.58 7.78 -27.89
N ARG A 47 -2.89 7.98 -27.69
CA ARG A 47 -3.51 8.08 -26.37
C ARG A 47 -2.96 6.94 -25.54
N PRO A 48 -2.31 7.16 -24.38
CA PRO A 48 -1.70 6.09 -23.57
C PRO A 48 -2.69 4.95 -23.27
N ILE A 49 -3.99 5.25 -23.33
CA ILE A 49 -5.15 4.35 -23.27
C ILE A 49 -5.09 3.18 -24.28
N LYS A 50 -4.52 3.35 -25.49
CA LYS A 50 -4.49 2.29 -26.52
C LYS A 50 -3.68 1.06 -26.09
N TYR A 51 -2.63 1.26 -25.29
CA TYR A 51 -1.77 0.18 -24.80
C TYR A 51 -2.36 -0.55 -23.59
N PHE A 52 -3.36 0.03 -22.91
CA PHE A 52 -4.07 -0.59 -21.79
C PHE A 52 -5.46 -1.12 -22.19
N LYS A 53 -5.66 -1.44 -23.48
CA LYS A 53 -6.93 -1.98 -23.99
C LYS A 53 -7.46 -3.17 -23.17
N TYR A 54 -6.55 -3.99 -22.64
CA TYR A 54 -6.86 -5.17 -21.83
C TYR A 54 -6.49 -4.99 -20.35
N GLY A 55 -6.36 -3.73 -19.91
CA GLY A 55 -5.86 -3.36 -18.60
C GLY A 55 -4.33 -3.49 -18.48
N THR A 56 -3.84 -3.28 -17.27
CA THR A 56 -2.47 -3.60 -16.86
C THR A 56 -2.44 -5.00 -16.25
N PRO A 57 -1.27 -5.67 -16.26
CA PRO A 57 -1.02 -6.73 -15.29
C PRO A 57 -1.34 -6.19 -13.89
N SER A 58 -2.27 -6.87 -13.19
CA SER A 58 -2.72 -6.44 -11.86
C SER A 58 -1.55 -6.40 -10.87
N ALA A 59 -1.62 -5.48 -9.91
CA ALA A 59 -0.68 -5.45 -8.79
C ALA A 59 -0.65 -6.83 -8.13
N SER A 60 0.56 -7.33 -7.86
CA SER A 60 0.77 -8.64 -7.22
C SER A 60 0.36 -8.64 -5.74
N TYR A 61 -0.27 -7.58 -5.25
CA TYR A 61 -0.49 -7.30 -3.85
C TYR A 61 -1.98 -7.10 -3.52
N PHE A 62 -2.36 -7.58 -2.35
CA PHE A 62 -3.67 -7.39 -1.74
C PHE A 62 -3.52 -6.73 -0.38
N PHE A 63 -4.28 -5.67 -0.11
CA PHE A 63 -4.30 -5.03 1.20
C PHE A 63 -5.49 -5.56 2.01
N HIS A 64 -5.19 -6.24 3.11
CA HIS A 64 -6.18 -6.62 4.11
C HIS A 64 -6.10 -5.62 5.26
N VAL A 65 -7.12 -4.78 5.41
CA VAL A 65 -7.26 -3.90 6.58
C VAL A 65 -8.20 -4.58 7.55
N SER A 66 -7.72 -4.84 8.77
CA SER A 66 -8.50 -5.51 9.80
C SER A 66 -8.53 -4.69 11.07
N ASN A 67 -9.70 -4.16 11.39
CA ASN A 67 -9.89 -3.21 12.47
C ASN A 67 -8.95 -1.98 12.32
N GLU A 68 -8.94 -1.10 13.32
CA GLU A 68 -8.09 0.11 13.29
C GLU A 68 -6.61 -0.17 13.61
N ASN A 69 -6.26 -1.42 13.97
CA ASN A 69 -4.96 -1.75 14.56
C ASN A 69 -4.11 -2.73 13.74
N MET A 70 -4.60 -3.29 12.63
CA MET A 70 -3.83 -4.22 11.79
C MET A 70 -4.05 -3.96 10.29
N VAL A 71 -2.95 -3.86 9.54
CA VAL A 71 -2.94 -3.77 8.08
C VAL A 71 -1.94 -4.77 7.52
N ILE A 72 -2.36 -5.58 6.55
CA ILE A 72 -1.51 -6.58 5.90
C ILE A 72 -1.41 -6.25 4.42
N CYS A 73 -0.20 -6.25 3.89
CA CYS A 73 0.05 -6.33 2.45
C CYS A 73 0.42 -7.76 2.10
N PHE A 74 -0.38 -8.43 1.27
CA PHE A 74 -0.22 -9.83 0.90
C PHE A 74 0.31 -9.97 -0.53
N ASP A 75 1.34 -10.78 -0.74
CA ASP A 75 1.92 -11.07 -2.06
C ASP A 75 1.33 -12.37 -2.65
N TYR A 76 0.60 -12.23 -3.76
CA TYR A 76 -0.02 -13.35 -4.48
C TYR A 76 0.98 -14.36 -5.03
N ARG A 77 2.21 -13.93 -5.37
CA ARG A 77 3.23 -14.78 -5.99
C ARG A 77 3.83 -15.75 -4.98
N THR A 78 4.13 -15.25 -3.78
CA THR A 78 4.70 -16.07 -2.69
C THR A 78 3.62 -16.70 -1.83
N ARG A 79 2.36 -16.25 -1.96
CA ARG A 79 1.25 -16.57 -1.06
C ARG A 79 1.64 -16.34 0.39
N ASN A 80 2.25 -15.21 0.67
CA ASN A 80 2.67 -14.82 2.02
C ASN A 80 2.34 -13.35 2.22
N PRO A 81 2.14 -12.89 3.47
CA PRO A 81 2.22 -11.47 3.77
C PRO A 81 3.59 -10.96 3.28
N LEU A 82 3.60 -9.88 2.51
CA LEU A 82 4.81 -9.11 2.25
C LEU A 82 5.24 -8.40 3.55
N TRP A 83 4.26 -7.80 4.24
CA TRP A 83 4.39 -7.26 5.58
C TRP A 83 3.01 -7.20 6.26
N SER A 84 3.01 -7.19 7.58
CA SER A 84 1.88 -6.86 8.45
C SER A 84 2.30 -5.74 9.38
N MET A 85 1.50 -4.70 9.48
CA MET A 85 1.70 -3.57 10.37
C MET A 85 0.64 -3.60 11.47
N GLU A 86 1.07 -3.37 12.70
CA GLU A 86 0.20 -3.22 13.85
C GLU A 86 0.60 -2.06 14.76
N LYS A 87 -0.38 -1.60 15.54
CA LYS A 87 -0.17 -0.64 16.62
C LYS A 87 -0.50 -1.32 17.95
N ILE A 88 0.48 -1.37 18.84
CA ILE A 88 0.38 -1.92 20.18
C ILE A 88 0.41 -0.78 21.20
N ASN A 89 -0.56 -0.79 22.11
CA ASN A 89 -0.59 0.07 23.30
C ASN A 89 -1.35 -0.61 24.45
N TRP A 90 -1.37 0.01 25.63
CA TRP A 90 -2.01 -0.56 26.82
C TRP A 90 -3.48 -0.96 26.58
N LYS A 91 -4.22 -0.22 25.74
CA LYS A 91 -5.62 -0.54 25.40
C LYS A 91 -5.72 -1.84 24.63
N THR A 92 -4.82 -2.05 23.67
CA THR A 92 -4.79 -3.28 22.85
C THR A 92 -4.40 -4.54 23.64
N LEU A 93 -3.60 -4.36 24.69
CA LEU A 93 -3.11 -5.44 25.56
C LEU A 93 -4.08 -5.79 26.70
N THR A 94 -5.22 -5.08 26.82
CA THR A 94 -6.23 -5.38 27.83
C THR A 94 -6.89 -6.73 27.52
N LYS A 95 -6.61 -7.75 28.33
CA LYS A 95 -7.06 -9.13 28.04
C LYS A 95 -8.57 -9.32 28.19
N LYS A 96 -9.31 -9.24 27.07
CA LYS A 96 -10.77 -9.45 26.96
C LYS A 96 -11.17 -10.56 26.00
N SER A 97 -10.21 -11.39 25.56
CA SER A 97 -10.42 -12.43 24.55
C SER A 97 -9.74 -13.74 24.92
N ASP A 98 -10.23 -14.84 24.35
CA ASP A 98 -9.69 -16.17 24.50
C ASP A 98 -9.21 -16.73 23.15
N ARG A 99 -7.91 -17.00 23.07
CA ARG A 99 -7.25 -17.61 21.91
C ARG A 99 -7.84 -18.99 21.58
N LYS A 100 -8.35 -19.73 22.57
CA LYS A 100 -8.94 -21.07 22.36
C LYS A 100 -10.22 -21.03 21.52
N LEU A 101 -10.87 -19.87 21.41
CA LEU A 101 -12.05 -19.69 20.57
C LEU A 101 -11.69 -19.38 19.11
N CYS A 102 -10.44 -18.99 18.84
CA CYS A 102 -9.99 -18.63 17.51
C CYS A 102 -9.72 -19.87 16.64
N ARG A 103 -10.00 -19.77 15.34
CA ARG A 103 -9.73 -20.82 14.35
C ARG A 103 -9.07 -20.20 13.12
N PHE A 104 -8.03 -20.86 12.61
CA PHE A 104 -7.42 -20.46 11.35
C PHE A 104 -8.42 -20.57 10.22
N LYS A 105 -8.48 -19.55 9.37
CA LYS A 105 -9.38 -19.49 8.22
C LYS A 105 -8.69 -18.93 6.99
N GLU A 106 -9.07 -19.43 5.83
CA GLU A 106 -8.62 -18.90 4.55
C GLU A 106 -9.22 -17.51 4.34
N ASP A 107 -8.51 -16.64 3.61
CA ASP A 107 -9.00 -15.28 3.35
C ASP A 107 -10.03 -15.32 2.20
N PRO A 108 -11.31 -14.97 2.44
CA PRO A 108 -12.33 -14.97 1.39
C PRO A 108 -12.10 -13.89 0.33
N ASN A 109 -11.33 -12.84 0.65
CA ASN A 109 -11.09 -11.72 -0.26
C ASN A 109 -9.96 -11.99 -1.26
N ILE A 110 -9.18 -13.05 -1.04
CA ILE A 110 -8.11 -13.46 -1.96
C ILE A 110 -8.65 -14.50 -2.93
N THR A 111 -8.40 -14.30 -4.22
CA THR A 111 -8.80 -15.26 -5.26
C THR A 111 -8.24 -16.65 -4.99
N GLU A 112 -9.04 -17.68 -5.25
CA GLU A 112 -8.72 -19.10 -4.99
C GLU A 112 -7.34 -19.55 -5.50
N LYS A 113 -6.89 -19.00 -6.63
CA LYS A 113 -5.59 -19.31 -7.23
C LYS A 113 -4.38 -18.84 -6.40
N PHE A 114 -4.57 -17.78 -5.61
CA PHE A 114 -3.49 -17.08 -4.89
C PHE A 114 -3.60 -17.19 -3.37
N LYS A 115 -4.73 -17.68 -2.84
CA LYS A 115 -4.88 -17.85 -1.39
C LYS A 115 -4.05 -19.03 -0.88
N ASN A 116 -3.60 -18.90 0.36
CA ASN A 116 -3.12 -20.04 1.14
C ASN A 116 -4.29 -20.88 1.60
N LYS A 117 -4.07 -22.19 1.67
CA LYS A 117 -5.04 -23.15 2.17
C LYS A 117 -4.61 -23.75 3.49
N LEU A 118 -5.57 -24.16 4.30
CA LEU A 118 -5.26 -24.90 5.54
C LEU A 118 -4.51 -26.20 5.26
N SER A 119 -4.79 -26.83 4.10
CA SER A 119 -4.09 -28.03 3.63
C SER A 119 -2.60 -27.81 3.41
N ASP A 120 -2.16 -26.60 3.06
CA ASP A 120 -0.75 -26.30 2.75
C ASP A 120 0.15 -26.42 4.00
N PHE A 121 -0.44 -26.28 5.18
CA PHE A 121 0.24 -26.43 6.47
C PHE A 121 0.11 -27.83 7.07
N ARG A 122 -0.83 -28.64 6.59
CA ARG A 122 -1.06 -29.98 7.14
C ARG A 122 0.09 -30.90 6.73
N ASN A 123 0.73 -31.54 7.71
CA ASN A 123 1.87 -32.44 7.50
C ASN A 123 3.08 -31.82 6.77
N SER A 124 3.20 -30.49 6.74
CA SER A 124 4.31 -29.81 6.05
C SER A 124 5.59 -29.69 6.89
N GLY A 125 5.48 -29.91 8.21
CA GLY A 125 6.55 -29.64 9.18
C GLY A 125 6.67 -28.16 9.59
N TRP A 126 5.82 -27.28 9.05
CA TRP A 126 5.81 -25.84 9.36
C TRP A 126 4.63 -25.45 10.24
N ASN A 127 4.87 -24.49 11.15
CA ASN A 127 3.80 -23.87 11.92
C ASN A 127 3.14 -22.74 11.12
N ARG A 128 1.87 -22.48 11.45
CA ARG A 128 1.12 -21.28 11.03
C ARG A 128 1.53 -20.10 11.90
N GLY A 129 2.67 -19.49 11.55
CA GLY A 129 3.25 -18.37 12.29
C GLY A 129 2.54 -17.06 11.97
N HIS A 130 2.13 -16.35 13.01
CA HIS A 130 1.48 -15.04 12.86
C HIS A 130 2.52 -13.98 12.52
N MET A 131 2.19 -13.04 11.62
CA MET A 131 2.97 -11.81 11.48
C MET A 131 2.54 -10.79 12.53
N THR A 132 1.24 -10.55 12.64
CA THR A 132 0.62 -9.83 13.77
C THR A 132 0.09 -10.82 14.81
N PRO A 133 0.67 -10.87 16.03
CA PRO A 133 0.32 -11.86 17.03
C PRO A 133 -1.08 -11.69 17.60
N ALA A 134 -1.77 -12.80 17.85
CA ALA A 134 -3.09 -12.80 18.46
C ALA A 134 -3.13 -12.12 19.84
N ALA A 135 -2.03 -12.20 20.60
CA ALA A 135 -1.93 -11.62 21.94
C ALA A 135 -1.94 -10.08 21.93
N ASP A 136 -1.49 -9.48 20.82
CA ASP A 136 -1.44 -8.03 20.66
C ASP A 136 -2.81 -7.44 20.30
N MET A 137 -3.76 -8.31 19.92
CA MET A 137 -5.17 -7.99 19.65
C MET A 137 -6.11 -8.47 20.77
N SER A 138 -5.62 -8.55 22.01
CA SER A 138 -6.36 -9.21 23.09
C SER A 138 -7.57 -8.42 23.65
N TYR A 139 -7.69 -7.14 23.31
CA TYR A 139 -8.78 -6.24 23.70
C TYR A 139 -10.17 -6.58 23.16
N SER A 140 -10.24 -7.39 22.10
CA SER A 140 -11.51 -7.79 21.48
C SER A 140 -11.40 -9.19 20.89
N GLN A 141 -12.39 -10.04 21.13
CA GLN A 141 -12.44 -11.36 20.52
C GLN A 141 -12.49 -11.27 18.99
N SER A 142 -13.18 -10.27 18.44
CA SER A 142 -13.23 -10.05 17.00
C SER A 142 -11.86 -9.68 16.44
N ALA A 143 -11.11 -8.81 17.15
CA ALA A 143 -9.77 -8.42 16.78
C ALA A 143 -8.79 -9.60 16.84
N MET A 144 -8.83 -10.38 17.92
CA MET A 144 -8.02 -11.60 18.00
C MET A 144 -8.39 -12.60 16.90
N ASN A 145 -9.68 -12.82 16.63
CA ASN A 145 -10.13 -13.71 15.56
C ASN A 145 -9.63 -13.29 14.18
N SER A 146 -9.44 -11.99 13.95
CA SER A 146 -8.99 -11.50 12.65
C SER A 146 -7.51 -11.80 12.39
N THR A 147 -6.68 -11.95 13.42
CA THR A 147 -5.27 -12.36 13.26
C THR A 147 -5.10 -13.80 12.76
N PHE A 148 -6.16 -14.62 12.78
CA PHE A 148 -6.13 -16.02 12.37
C PHE A 148 -6.46 -16.24 10.88
N VAL A 149 -6.60 -15.16 10.10
CA VAL A 149 -6.71 -15.24 8.64
C VAL A 149 -5.37 -15.64 8.02
N LEU A 150 -5.36 -16.55 7.06
CA LEU A 150 -4.12 -17.06 6.46
C LEU A 150 -3.31 -16.00 5.67
N SER A 151 -3.89 -14.84 5.36
CA SER A 151 -3.14 -13.69 4.81
C SER A 151 -2.19 -13.07 5.84
N ASN A 152 -2.45 -13.22 7.15
CA ASN A 152 -1.54 -12.85 8.24
C ASN A 152 -0.51 -13.95 8.58
N ILE A 153 -0.56 -15.10 7.89
CA ILE A 153 0.20 -16.29 8.27
C ILE A 153 1.32 -16.55 7.29
N SER A 154 2.50 -16.83 7.85
CA SER A 154 3.65 -17.32 7.11
C SER A 154 4.15 -18.67 7.67
N PRO A 155 4.63 -19.60 6.84
CA PRO A 155 5.25 -20.83 7.33
C PRO A 155 6.46 -20.52 8.19
N GLN A 156 6.40 -20.89 9.48
CA GLN A 156 7.48 -20.66 10.43
C GLN A 156 8.01 -21.97 11.00
N TYR A 157 9.33 -22.07 11.15
CA TYR A 157 9.97 -23.23 11.76
C TYR A 157 9.50 -23.37 13.22
N PRO A 158 9.13 -24.56 13.70
CA PRO A 158 8.55 -24.72 15.04
C PRO A 158 9.40 -24.15 16.17
N GLY A 159 10.72 -24.39 16.15
CA GLY A 159 11.64 -23.86 17.16
C GLY A 159 11.76 -22.32 17.16
N LEU A 160 11.56 -21.68 16.00
CA LEU A 160 11.53 -20.22 15.90
C LEU A 160 10.22 -19.69 16.50
N ASN A 161 9.09 -20.18 16.00
CA ASN A 161 7.74 -19.73 16.39
C ASN A 161 7.45 -19.91 17.89
N GLN A 162 7.88 -21.04 18.47
CA GLN A 162 7.60 -21.36 19.88
C GLN A 162 8.67 -20.84 20.84
N GLY A 163 9.85 -20.49 20.31
CA GLY A 163 11.02 -20.07 21.09
C GLY A 163 11.28 -18.57 20.98
N TYR A 164 12.32 -18.20 20.23
CA TYR A 164 12.82 -16.83 20.15
C TYR A 164 11.78 -15.83 19.65
N TRP A 165 10.96 -16.20 18.67
CA TRP A 165 9.94 -15.30 18.14
C TRP A 165 8.91 -14.92 19.21
N LYS A 166 8.38 -15.92 19.92
CA LYS A 166 7.46 -15.70 21.06
C LYS A 166 8.07 -14.83 22.17
N ARG A 167 9.36 -15.01 22.47
CA ARG A 167 10.07 -14.18 23.47
C ARG A 167 10.17 -12.73 22.98
N PHE A 168 10.46 -12.54 21.71
CA PHE A 168 10.55 -11.23 21.08
C PHE A 168 9.20 -10.50 21.10
N GLU A 169 8.10 -11.18 20.73
CA GLU A 169 6.74 -10.65 20.87
C GLU A 169 6.45 -10.23 22.33
N GLY A 170 6.92 -11.03 23.30
CA GLY A 170 6.80 -10.70 24.72
C GLY A 170 7.57 -9.43 25.13
N PHE A 171 8.77 -9.24 24.57
CA PHE A 171 9.57 -8.04 24.80
C PHE A 171 8.88 -6.77 24.29
N LEU A 172 8.27 -6.79 23.10
CA LEU A 172 7.52 -5.65 22.58
C LEU A 172 6.36 -5.24 23.49
N ARG A 173 5.62 -6.20 24.03
CA ARG A 173 4.56 -5.93 25.01
C ARG A 173 5.10 -5.32 26.30
N GLY A 174 6.25 -5.82 26.78
CA GLY A 174 6.95 -5.23 27.93
C GLY A 174 7.40 -3.79 27.70
N LEU A 175 7.79 -3.42 26.47
CA LEU A 175 8.11 -2.02 26.14
C LEU A 175 6.90 -1.10 26.25
N VAL A 176 5.73 -1.55 25.81
CA VAL A 176 4.47 -0.81 25.95
C VAL A 176 4.13 -0.60 27.42
N GLU A 177 4.23 -1.66 28.23
CA GLU A 177 3.98 -1.60 29.68
C GLU A 177 4.96 -0.65 30.39
N ALA A 178 6.22 -0.60 29.96
CA ALA A 178 7.26 0.24 30.56
C ALA A 178 7.19 1.72 30.16
N THR A 179 6.63 2.03 28.99
CA THR A 179 6.68 3.39 28.42
C THR A 179 5.32 4.10 28.35
N ASP A 180 4.22 3.38 28.61
CA ASP A 180 2.84 3.84 28.39
C ASP A 180 2.60 4.46 27.00
N GLY A 181 3.45 4.07 26.05
CA GLY A 181 3.53 4.63 24.71
C GLY A 181 2.87 3.75 23.66
N ASP A 182 2.71 4.33 22.47
CA ASP A 182 2.32 3.60 21.28
C ASP A 182 3.55 3.00 20.59
N VAL A 183 3.54 1.68 20.39
CA VAL A 183 4.57 0.95 19.63
C VAL A 183 3.97 0.50 18.31
N TYR A 184 4.58 0.93 17.21
CA TYR A 184 4.23 0.51 15.86
C TYR A 184 5.18 -0.58 15.43
N VAL A 185 4.64 -1.68 14.90
CA VAL A 185 5.40 -2.87 14.56
C VAL A 185 5.07 -3.30 13.14
N VAL A 186 6.09 -3.50 12.31
CA VAL A 186 5.99 -4.02 10.95
C VAL A 186 6.74 -5.34 10.88
N THR A 187 6.01 -6.44 10.64
CA THR A 187 6.55 -7.80 10.56
C THR A 187 6.44 -8.32 9.13
N GLY A 188 7.47 -8.99 8.60
CA GLY A 188 7.38 -9.65 7.29
C GLY A 188 8.37 -10.80 7.09
N PRO A 189 8.09 -11.74 6.18
CA PRO A 189 9.03 -12.79 5.79
C PRO A 189 10.10 -12.28 4.82
N LEU A 190 11.30 -12.86 4.91
CA LEU A 190 12.41 -12.58 3.99
C LEU A 190 12.85 -13.84 3.24
N PHE A 191 13.08 -13.70 1.93
CA PHE A 191 13.60 -14.74 1.04
C PHE A 191 15.05 -14.40 0.65
N LEU A 192 15.99 -14.76 1.51
CA LEU A 192 17.39 -14.39 1.34
C LEU A 192 18.14 -15.38 0.45
N PRO A 193 19.03 -14.91 -0.45
CA PRO A 193 19.88 -15.79 -1.24
C PRO A 193 20.83 -16.57 -0.34
N ARG A 194 21.13 -17.81 -0.74
CA ARG A 194 22.17 -18.64 -0.11
C ARG A 194 23.14 -19.12 -1.18
N ARG A 195 24.41 -19.28 -0.81
CA ARG A 195 25.37 -20.00 -1.67
C ARG A 195 24.87 -21.42 -1.85
N ALA A 196 24.80 -21.88 -3.10
CA ALA A 196 24.37 -23.23 -3.40
C ALA A 196 25.42 -24.21 -2.84
N ASN A 197 25.01 -25.09 -1.93
CA ASN A 197 25.79 -26.29 -1.64
C ASN A 197 25.52 -27.30 -2.75
N PRO A 198 26.56 -27.86 -3.42
CA PRO A 198 26.38 -28.87 -4.48
C PRO A 198 25.63 -30.13 -4.01
N GLN A 199 25.54 -30.34 -2.70
CA GLN A 199 24.87 -31.46 -2.05
C GLN A 199 23.73 -30.92 -1.16
N GLY A 200 22.52 -30.74 -1.71
CA GLY A 200 21.43 -30.19 -0.90
C GLY A 200 20.05 -30.18 -1.56
N SER A 201 19.22 -31.13 -1.13
CA SER A 201 17.78 -31.34 -1.36
C SER A 201 16.95 -30.14 -1.85
N HIS A 202 16.20 -30.34 -2.94
CA HIS A 202 15.07 -29.51 -3.36
C HIS A 202 14.05 -29.34 -2.21
N ARG A 203 13.90 -28.13 -1.68
CA ARG A 203 12.72 -27.76 -0.86
C ARG A 203 11.58 -27.35 -1.79
N ARG A 204 10.37 -27.88 -1.55
CA ARG A 204 9.17 -27.56 -2.35
C ARG A 204 8.65 -26.17 -1.94
N GLY A 205 8.71 -25.22 -2.88
CA GLY A 205 8.10 -23.90 -2.75
C GLY A 205 8.90 -22.83 -1.99
N PRO A 206 8.56 -21.54 -2.14
CA PRO A 206 9.23 -20.45 -1.45
C PRO A 206 8.84 -20.47 0.03
N THR A 207 9.70 -21.03 0.88
CA THR A 207 9.60 -20.85 2.34
C THR A 207 10.50 -19.70 2.78
N PRO A 208 10.02 -18.76 3.61
CA PRO A 208 10.86 -17.69 4.14
C PRO A 208 12.09 -18.25 4.86
N THR A 209 13.20 -17.56 4.68
CA THR A 209 14.48 -17.90 5.29
C THR A 209 14.71 -17.15 6.61
N ARG A 210 14.11 -15.96 6.75
CA ARG A 210 14.14 -15.11 7.95
C ARG A 210 12.79 -14.40 8.12
N LEU A 211 12.56 -13.83 9.30
CA LEU A 211 11.53 -12.83 9.55
C LEU A 211 12.23 -11.49 9.77
N LEU A 212 11.74 -10.43 9.12
CA LEU A 212 12.11 -9.05 9.37
C LEU A 212 11.08 -8.45 10.32
N LEU A 213 11.57 -7.59 11.21
CA LEU A 213 10.73 -6.75 12.02
C LEU A 213 11.33 -5.35 12.11
N GLU A 214 10.49 -4.35 11.94
CA GLU A 214 10.80 -2.95 12.26
C GLU A 214 9.79 -2.46 13.31
N ALA A 215 10.30 -1.92 14.42
CA ALA A 215 9.46 -1.35 15.47
C ALA A 215 9.88 0.09 15.77
N GLY A 216 8.91 0.99 15.88
CA GLY A 216 9.11 2.40 16.19
C GLY A 216 8.14 2.88 17.26
N GLN A 217 8.61 3.73 18.17
CA GLN A 217 7.75 4.40 19.14
C GLN A 217 7.19 5.68 18.53
N GLY A 218 5.86 5.85 18.60
CA GLY A 218 5.23 7.12 18.26
C GLY A 218 5.25 8.06 19.47
N GLN A 219 5.67 9.31 19.27
CA GLN A 219 5.44 10.34 20.29
C GLN A 219 3.94 10.63 20.34
N GLY A 220 3.29 10.27 21.45
CA GLY A 220 1.87 10.59 21.66
C GLY A 220 1.67 12.10 21.59
N GLN A 221 0.73 12.56 20.76
CA GLN A 221 0.25 13.94 20.85
C GLN A 221 -0.35 14.11 22.25
N GLY A 222 0.31 14.91 23.10
CA GLY A 222 -0.24 15.30 24.38
C GLY A 222 -1.59 15.96 24.15
N GLN A 223 -2.65 15.31 24.60
CA GLN A 223 -3.93 15.98 24.76
C GLN A 223 -3.73 17.01 25.89
N GLY A 224 -3.49 18.25 25.49
CA GLY A 224 -3.55 19.39 26.39
C GLY A 224 -4.95 19.45 26.98
N GLN A 225 -5.04 19.22 28.29
CA GLN A 225 -6.19 19.65 29.07
C GLN A 225 -6.13 21.18 29.15
N GLY A 226 -7.19 21.83 28.68
CA GLY A 226 -7.50 23.24 28.84
C GLY A 226 -9.01 23.38 28.92
#